data_AF-A0A9P7CVK2-F1
#
_entry.id   AF-A0A9P7CVK2-F1
#
_cell.length_a   1.000
_cell.length_b   1.000
_cell.length_c   1.000
_cell.angle_alpha   90.00
_cell.angle_beta   90.00
_cell.angle_gamma   90.00
#
_symmetry.space_group_name_H-M   'P 1'
#
loop_
_entity.id
_entity.type
_entity.pdbx_description
1 polymer ?
#
loop_
_entity_poly.entity_id
_entity_poly.type
_entity_poly.pdbx_seq_one_letter_code
_entity_poly.pdbx_strand_id
1 'polypeptide(L)'
;MASSVRAAAINWSKLNVTLPQETVVSLQAFRKRNEEVKRALSELKEQSTSVDFAHYRKVLKNQNIIDQAEKAVNSFKPVSYNLDAQLNVINQFESKAVAKAEKTVKQIEQELKELQATLSNIQQSRPVEQLKVDDVVAANPKLIKEVEESIKKGEWSVPGYKEKFGDISYF
;
A
#
# COMPACT_ATOMS: atom_id res chain seq x y z
N MET A 1 -11.04 -18.73 -19.78
CA MET A 1 -11.23 -18.98 -18.34
C MET A 1 -10.50 -17.91 -17.57
N ALA A 2 -11.13 -16.73 -17.42
CA ALA A 2 -10.57 -15.66 -16.60
C ALA A 2 -10.74 -16.11 -15.15
N SER A 3 -9.63 -16.49 -14.51
CA SER A 3 -9.57 -16.73 -13.08
C SER A 3 -10.15 -15.51 -12.37
N SER A 4 -11.38 -15.62 -11.88
CA SER A 4 -11.92 -14.65 -10.96
C SER A 4 -11.08 -14.74 -9.70
N VAL A 5 -10.07 -13.87 -9.60
CA VAL A 5 -9.45 -13.56 -8.33
C VAL A 5 -10.61 -13.12 -7.45
N ARG A 6 -11.04 -13.99 -6.53
CA ARG A 6 -11.99 -13.62 -5.48
C ARG A 6 -11.32 -12.48 -4.75
N ALA A 7 -11.71 -11.25 -5.07
CA ALA A 7 -11.20 -10.07 -4.42
C ALA A 7 -11.49 -10.26 -2.93
N ALA A 8 -10.44 -10.49 -2.13
CA ALA A 8 -10.55 -10.41 -0.68
C ALA A 8 -11.26 -9.09 -0.38
N ALA A 9 -12.33 -9.15 0.42
CA ALA A 9 -13.17 -7.99 0.66
C ALA A 9 -12.30 -6.84 1.18
N ILE A 10 -12.09 -5.83 0.31
CA ILE A 10 -11.23 -4.69 0.63
C ILE A 10 -11.88 -3.95 1.79
N ASN A 11 -11.14 -3.80 2.90
CA ASN A 11 -11.62 -3.08 4.06
C ASN A 11 -11.42 -1.57 3.86
N TRP A 12 -12.45 -0.92 3.29
CA TRP A 12 -12.44 0.50 2.95
C TRP A 12 -12.37 1.43 4.18
N SER A 13 -12.90 1.02 5.33
CA SER A 13 -12.83 1.85 6.53
C SER A 13 -11.39 1.96 7.04
N LYS A 14 -10.60 0.89 6.98
CA LYS A 14 -9.17 0.93 7.31
C LYS A 14 -8.37 1.82 6.34
N LEU A 15 -8.60 1.67 5.03
CA LEU A 15 -7.90 2.45 4.00
C LEU A 15 -8.12 3.96 4.14
N ASN A 16 -9.31 4.39 4.54
CA ASN A 16 -9.63 5.80 4.74
C ASN A 16 -8.85 6.45 5.89
N VAL A 17 -8.40 5.67 6.88
CA VAL A 17 -7.70 6.18 8.07
C VAL A 17 -6.18 6.10 7.92
N THR A 18 -5.69 5.13 7.14
CA THR A 18 -4.24 4.89 6.99
C THR A 18 -3.58 5.71 5.88
N LEU A 19 -4.36 6.23 4.93
CA LEU A 19 -3.84 6.93 3.75
C LEU A 19 -3.97 8.47 3.85
N PRO A 20 -3.12 9.23 3.15
CA PRO A 20 -3.27 10.68 3.04
C PRO A 20 -4.63 11.06 2.45
N GLN A 21 -5.22 12.17 2.91
CA GLN A 21 -6.55 12.62 2.50
C GLN A 21 -6.71 12.73 0.98
N GLU A 22 -5.70 13.24 0.27
CA GLU A 22 -5.73 13.35 -1.20
C GLU A 22 -5.82 11.99 -1.90
N THR A 23 -5.17 10.96 -1.34
CA THR A 23 -5.21 9.59 -1.89
C THR A 23 -6.55 8.92 -1.60
N VAL A 24 -7.16 9.21 -0.45
CA VAL A 24 -8.50 8.72 -0.13
C VAL A 24 -9.55 9.26 -1.10
N VAL A 25 -9.49 10.55 -1.45
CA VAL A 25 -10.42 11.17 -2.40
C VAL A 25 -10.29 10.54 -3.79
N SER A 26 -9.08 10.33 -4.29
CA SER A 26 -8.87 9.72 -5.61
C SER A 26 -9.34 8.26 -5.66
N LEU A 27 -9.13 7.50 -4.58
CA LEU A 27 -9.63 6.13 -4.44
C LEU A 27 -11.17 6.07 -4.40
N GLN A 28 -11.82 6.98 -3.69
CA GLN A 28 -13.27 7.07 -3.66
C GLN A 28 -13.86 7.40 -5.04
N ALA A 29 -13.23 8.34 -5.77
CA ALA A 29 -13.62 8.65 -7.15
C ALA A 29 -13.46 7.44 -8.08
N PHE A 30 -12.37 6.69 -7.97
CA PHE A 30 -12.15 5.45 -8.72
C PHE A 30 -13.22 4.40 -8.41
N ARG A 31 -13.52 4.20 -7.13
CA ARG A 31 -14.58 3.27 -6.69
C ARG A 31 -15.94 3.65 -7.26
N LYS A 32 -16.32 4.92 -7.17
CA LYS A 32 -17.58 5.43 -7.73
C LYS A 32 -17.70 5.12 -9.22
N ARG A 33 -16.65 5.40 -10.01
CA ARG A 33 -16.62 5.09 -11.44
C ARG A 33 -16.79 3.59 -11.72
N ASN A 34 -16.15 2.72 -10.93
CA ASN A 34 -16.30 1.28 -11.07
C ASN A 34 -17.73 0.80 -10.77
N GLU A 35 -18.33 1.32 -9.70
CA GLU A 35 -19.72 1.00 -9.34
C GLU A 35 -20.71 1.48 -10.41
N GLU A 36 -20.52 2.68 -10.96
CA GLU A 36 -21.33 3.22 -12.07
C GLU A 36 -21.24 2.35 -13.33
N VAL A 37 -20.02 1.95 -13.73
CA VAL A 37 -19.81 1.07 -14.89
C VAL A 37 -20.44 -0.31 -14.66
N LYS A 38 -20.31 -0.88 -13.46
CA LYS A 38 -20.94 -2.17 -13.12
C LYS A 38 -22.46 -2.10 -13.18
N ARG A 39 -23.05 -1.00 -12.69
CA ARG A 39 -24.49 -0.77 -12.75
C ARG A 39 -24.96 -0.68 -14.20
N ALA A 40 -24.33 0.17 -15.01
CA ALA A 40 -24.66 0.30 -16.43
C ALA A 40 -24.52 -1.03 -17.17
N LEU A 41 -23.47 -1.81 -16.87
CA LEU A 41 -23.28 -3.14 -17.46
C LEU A 41 -24.38 -4.13 -17.03
N SER A 42 -24.85 -4.08 -15.79
CA SER A 42 -25.98 -4.90 -15.33
C SER A 42 -27.25 -4.54 -16.09
N GLU A 43 -27.56 -3.24 -16.18
CA GLU A 43 -28.72 -2.72 -16.91
C GLU A 43 -28.68 -3.13 -18.39
N LEU A 44 -27.52 -3.04 -19.05
CA LEU A 44 -27.35 -3.49 -20.45
C LEU A 44 -27.48 -5.01 -20.61
N LYS A 45 -27.06 -5.81 -19.62
CA LYS A 45 -27.19 -7.27 -19.67
C LYS A 45 -28.64 -7.75 -19.46
N GLU A 46 -29.42 -6.97 -18.73
CA GLU A 46 -30.84 -7.26 -18.48
C GLU A 46 -31.73 -6.94 -19.70
N GLN A 47 -31.26 -6.13 -20.64
CA GLN A 47 -31.99 -5.85 -21.88
C GLN A 47 -32.10 -7.12 -22.74
N SER A 48 -33.33 -7.49 -23.10
CA SER A 48 -33.58 -8.66 -23.94
C SER A 48 -33.09 -8.40 -25.37
N THR A 49 -32.09 -9.16 -25.82
CA THR A 49 -31.61 -9.13 -27.21
C THR A 49 -32.24 -10.21 -28.10
N SER A 50 -33.24 -10.94 -27.59
CA SER A 50 -33.93 -11.99 -28.32
C SER A 50 -34.99 -11.41 -29.26
N VAL A 51 -34.84 -11.65 -30.56
CA VAL A 51 -35.85 -11.31 -31.58
C VAL A 51 -36.62 -12.58 -31.93
N ASP A 52 -37.95 -12.56 -31.79
CA ASP A 52 -38.80 -13.69 -32.18
C ASP A 52 -39.12 -13.66 -33.68
N PHE A 53 -38.21 -14.23 -34.48
CA PHE A 53 -38.38 -14.34 -35.92
C PHE A 53 -39.56 -15.26 -36.32
N ALA A 54 -40.01 -16.18 -35.46
CA ALA A 54 -41.11 -17.09 -35.75
C ALA A 54 -42.47 -16.37 -35.73
N HIS A 55 -42.64 -15.38 -34.85
CA HIS A 55 -43.81 -14.51 -34.85
C HIS A 55 -43.85 -13.65 -36.13
N TYR A 56 -42.73 -13.03 -36.52
CA TYR A 56 -42.67 -12.18 -37.70
C TYR A 56 -42.92 -12.93 -39.02
N ARG A 57 -42.48 -14.19 -39.12
CA ARG A 57 -42.81 -15.06 -40.26
C ARG A 57 -44.31 -15.29 -40.44
N LYS A 58 -45.10 -15.25 -39.37
CA LYS A 58 -46.57 -15.45 -39.47
C LYS A 58 -47.32 -14.19 -39.89
N VAL A 59 -46.78 -13.00 -39.57
CA VAL A 59 -47.48 -11.71 -39.77
C VAL A 59 -47.12 -11.08 -41.12
N LEU A 60 -45.87 -11.20 -41.56
CA LEU A 60 -45.39 -10.57 -42.78
C LEU A 60 -45.55 -11.48 -43.99
N LYS A 61 -46.08 -10.93 -45.09
CA LYS A 61 -46.25 -11.66 -46.36
C LYS A 61 -44.92 -12.01 -47.05
N ASN A 62 -43.85 -11.27 -46.77
CA ASN A 62 -42.59 -11.35 -47.50
C ASN A 62 -41.50 -12.05 -46.66
N GLN A 63 -41.44 -13.37 -46.76
CA GLN A 63 -40.56 -14.23 -45.94
C GLN A 63 -39.07 -13.99 -46.18
N ASN A 64 -38.70 -13.67 -47.42
CA ASN A 64 -37.30 -13.45 -47.82
C ASN A 64 -36.59 -12.36 -47.00
N ILE A 65 -37.33 -11.34 -46.55
CA ILE A 65 -36.79 -10.23 -45.76
C ILE A 65 -36.44 -10.71 -44.34
N ILE A 66 -37.23 -11.63 -43.80
CA ILE A 66 -37.07 -12.16 -42.44
C ILE A 66 -35.87 -13.11 -42.40
N ASP A 67 -35.70 -13.94 -43.42
CA ASP A 67 -34.56 -14.85 -43.53
C ASP A 67 -33.24 -14.06 -43.68
N GLN A 68 -33.25 -12.95 -44.42
CA GLN A 68 -32.09 -12.05 -44.52
C GLN A 68 -31.79 -11.34 -43.20
N ALA A 69 -32.82 -10.90 -42.47
CA ALA A 69 -32.66 -10.26 -41.16
C ALA A 69 -32.14 -11.24 -40.09
N GLU A 70 -32.67 -12.46 -40.04
CA GLU A 70 -32.20 -13.51 -39.13
C GLU A 70 -30.72 -13.86 -39.43
N LYS A 71 -30.36 -13.97 -40.71
CA LYS A 71 -28.97 -14.22 -41.12
C LYS A 71 -28.05 -13.07 -40.72
N ALA A 72 -28.47 -11.81 -40.89
CA ALA A 72 -27.69 -10.64 -40.50
C ALA A 72 -27.45 -10.58 -38.99
N VAL A 73 -28.49 -10.81 -38.18
CA VAL A 73 -28.40 -10.81 -36.71
C VAL A 73 -27.49 -11.94 -36.21
N ASN A 74 -27.64 -13.16 -36.74
CA ASN A 74 -26.81 -14.30 -36.35
C ASN A 74 -25.35 -14.15 -36.81
N SER A 75 -25.10 -13.41 -37.90
CA SER A 75 -23.74 -13.13 -38.39
C SER A 75 -23.04 -12.01 -37.63
N PHE A 76 -23.79 -11.19 -36.88
CA PHE A 76 -23.23 -10.07 -36.14
C PHE A 76 -22.42 -10.57 -34.94
N LYS A 77 -21.11 -10.34 -34.98
CA LYS A 77 -20.22 -10.55 -33.83
C LYS A 77 -19.86 -9.19 -33.24
N PRO A 78 -20.09 -8.96 -31.94
CA PRO A 78 -19.66 -7.74 -31.29
C PRO A 78 -18.14 -7.54 -31.45
N VAL A 79 -17.71 -6.31 -31.67
CA VAL A 79 -16.29 -5.96 -31.70
C VAL A 79 -15.70 -6.19 -30.30
N SER A 80 -14.82 -7.17 -30.16
CA SER A 80 -14.09 -7.39 -28.91
C SER A 80 -12.92 -6.41 -28.82
N TYR A 81 -12.84 -5.67 -27.72
CA TYR A 81 -11.65 -4.90 -27.40
C TYR A 81 -10.53 -5.84 -26.93
N ASN A 82 -9.35 -5.74 -27.54
CA ASN A 82 -8.17 -6.43 -27.03
C ASN A 82 -7.65 -5.65 -25.81
N LEU A 83 -7.61 -6.31 -24.65
CA LEU A 83 -7.15 -5.75 -23.38
C LEU A 83 -5.82 -6.35 -22.92
N ASP A 84 -5.17 -7.17 -23.75
CA ASP A 84 -4.03 -8.00 -23.36
C ASP A 84 -2.82 -7.13 -22.96
N ALA A 85 -2.59 -6.04 -23.67
CA ALA A 85 -1.52 -5.08 -23.36
C ALA A 85 -1.74 -4.42 -21.98
N GLN A 86 -2.98 -3.99 -21.70
CA GLN A 86 -3.34 -3.35 -20.43
C GLN A 86 -3.27 -4.35 -19.27
N LEU A 87 -3.74 -5.59 -19.48
CA LEU A 87 -3.64 -6.64 -18.48
C LEU A 87 -2.18 -6.99 -18.15
N ASN A 88 -1.30 -7.04 -19.14
CA ASN A 88 0.13 -7.26 -18.90
C ASN A 88 0.76 -6.14 -18.07
N VAL A 89 0.39 -4.88 -18.32
CA VAL A 89 0.85 -3.75 -17.51
C VAL A 89 0.35 -3.86 -16.07
N ILE A 90 -0.92 -4.20 -15.86
CA ILE A 90 -1.49 -4.40 -14.51
C ILE A 90 -0.75 -5.51 -13.76
N ASN A 91 -0.48 -6.64 -14.41
CA ASN A 91 0.26 -7.76 -13.81
C ASN A 91 1.68 -7.34 -13.39
N GLN A 92 2.36 -6.52 -14.20
CA GLN A 92 3.68 -5.99 -13.84
C GLN A 92 3.61 -5.02 -12.65
N PHE A 93 2.57 -4.18 -12.58
CA PHE A 93 2.34 -3.31 -11.43
C PHE A 93 2.06 -4.10 -10.17
N GLU A 94 1.25 -5.15 -10.24
CA GLU A 94 0.94 -6.04 -9.13
C GLU A 94 2.20 -6.72 -8.60
N SER A 95 3.01 -7.32 -9.47
CA SER A 95 4.27 -7.97 -9.08
C SER A 95 5.22 -7.01 -8.36
N LYS A 96 5.38 -5.78 -8.87
CA LYS A 96 6.21 -4.74 -8.22
C LYS A 96 5.63 -4.30 -6.87
N ALA A 97 4.31 -4.16 -6.78
CA ALA A 97 3.64 -3.77 -5.54
C ALA A 97 3.78 -4.84 -4.46
N VAL A 98 3.61 -6.11 -4.81
CA VAL A 98 3.81 -7.26 -3.90
C VAL A 98 5.26 -7.32 -3.42
N ALA A 99 6.23 -7.23 -4.33
CA ALA A 99 7.65 -7.24 -3.96
C ALA A 99 8.02 -6.08 -3.01
N LYS A 100 7.46 -4.88 -3.23
CA LYS A 100 7.65 -3.74 -2.33
C LYS A 100 7.02 -3.99 -0.97
N ALA A 101 5.79 -4.51 -0.93
CA ALA A 101 5.09 -4.82 0.31
C ALA A 101 5.85 -5.85 1.14
N GLU A 102 6.31 -6.95 0.52
CA GLU A 102 7.13 -7.97 1.19
C GLU A 102 8.43 -7.40 1.76
N LYS A 103 9.10 -6.51 1.01
CA LYS A 103 10.31 -5.84 1.49
C LYS A 103 10.02 -4.97 2.71
N THR A 104 8.93 -4.20 2.69
CA THR A 104 8.52 -3.37 3.83
C THR A 104 8.19 -4.22 5.04
N VAL A 105 7.47 -5.33 4.87
CA VAL A 105 7.15 -6.26 5.97
C VAL A 105 8.43 -6.79 6.61
N LYS A 106 9.39 -7.26 5.82
CA LYS A 106 10.68 -7.76 6.33
C LYS A 106 11.46 -6.68 7.10
N GLN A 107 11.46 -5.44 6.60
CA GLN A 107 12.10 -4.32 7.29
C GLN A 107 11.43 -4.03 8.63
N ILE A 108 10.10 -3.98 8.67
CA ILE A 108 9.35 -3.74 9.91
C ILE A 108 9.58 -4.87 10.92
N GLU A 109 9.60 -6.14 10.48
CA GLU A 109 9.89 -7.27 11.37
C GLU A 109 11.29 -7.17 12.00
N GLN A 110 12.28 -6.74 11.21
CA GLN A 110 13.64 -6.52 11.69
C GLN A 110 13.68 -5.37 12.70
N GLU A 111 13.08 -4.21 12.37
CA GLU A 111 13.02 -3.05 13.26
C GLU A 111 12.30 -3.38 14.57
N LEU A 112 11.19 -4.12 14.51
CA LEU A 112 10.46 -4.53 15.70
C LEU A 112 11.32 -5.43 16.59
N LYS A 113 12.06 -6.38 15.99
CA LYS A 113 12.99 -7.23 16.72
C LYS A 113 14.11 -6.42 17.39
N GLU A 114 14.68 -5.44 16.69
CA GLU A 114 15.72 -4.54 17.22
C GLU A 114 15.17 -3.66 18.36
N LEU A 115 13.97 -3.11 18.22
CA LEU A 115 13.29 -2.33 19.25
C LEU A 115 12.97 -3.19 20.48
N GLN A 116 12.53 -4.44 20.29
CA GLN A 116 12.24 -5.35 21.39
C GLN A 116 13.53 -5.75 22.13
N ALA A 117 14.63 -5.99 21.41
CA ALA A 117 15.93 -6.21 22.02
C ALA A 117 16.40 -4.97 22.81
N THR A 118 16.22 -3.77 22.24
CA THR A 118 16.53 -2.50 22.92
C THR A 118 15.71 -2.33 24.20
N LEU A 119 14.41 -2.65 24.16
CA LEU A 119 13.53 -2.61 25.32
C LEU A 119 13.99 -3.60 26.39
N SER A 120 14.34 -4.83 26.01
CA SER A 120 14.89 -5.83 26.94
C SER A 120 16.18 -5.34 27.58
N ASN A 121 17.07 -4.74 26.80
CA ASN A 121 18.31 -4.17 27.31
C ASN A 121 18.05 -3.05 28.32
N ILE A 122 17.06 -2.18 28.06
CA ILE A 122 16.66 -1.12 28.99
C ILE A 122 16.10 -1.73 30.28
N GLN A 123 15.22 -2.72 30.19
CA GLN A 123 14.60 -3.35 31.36
C GLN A 123 15.58 -4.13 32.23
N GLN A 124 16.58 -4.76 31.61
CA GLN A 124 17.62 -5.55 32.29
C GLN A 124 18.83 -4.71 32.69
N SER A 125 18.91 -3.46 32.25
CA SER A 125 20.01 -2.58 32.57
C SER A 125 20.08 -2.31 34.08
N ARG A 126 21.31 -2.20 34.59
CA ARG A 126 21.55 -1.85 36.00
C ARG A 126 21.04 -0.42 36.27
N PRO A 127 20.52 -0.15 37.47
CA PRO A 127 20.13 1.20 37.85
C PRO A 127 21.27 2.21 37.64
N VAL A 128 20.92 3.41 37.18
CA VAL A 128 21.89 4.47 36.86
C VAL A 128 22.78 4.82 38.06
N GLU A 129 22.25 4.70 39.29
CA GLU A 129 22.98 4.95 40.54
C GLU A 129 24.13 3.98 40.80
N GLN A 130 24.11 2.79 40.18
CA GLN A 130 25.13 1.75 40.34
C GLN A 130 26.13 1.72 39.16
N LEU A 131 26.00 2.67 38.22
CA LEU A 131 26.82 2.74 37.02
C LEU A 131 28.20 3.31 37.36
N LYS A 132 29.27 2.61 36.95
CA LYS A 132 30.65 3.09 37.09
C LYS A 132 31.11 3.80 35.82
N VAL A 133 31.98 4.78 35.98
CA VAL A 133 32.58 5.52 34.85
C VAL A 133 33.34 4.57 33.92
N ASP A 134 34.07 3.59 34.46
CA ASP A 134 34.80 2.58 33.67
C ASP A 134 33.87 1.76 32.78
N ASP A 135 32.66 1.42 33.25
CA ASP A 135 31.66 0.68 32.48
C ASP A 135 31.14 1.52 31.30
N VAL A 136 30.93 2.83 31.51
CA VAL A 136 30.50 3.77 30.46
C VAL A 136 31.58 3.96 29.41
N VAL A 137 32.83 4.07 29.86
CA VAL A 137 34.00 4.21 29.00
C VAL A 137 34.24 2.93 28.18
N ALA A 138 34.07 1.75 28.78
CA ALA A 138 34.15 0.48 28.08
C ALA A 138 33.03 0.31 27.04
N ALA A 139 31.81 0.78 27.35
CA ALA A 139 30.67 0.72 26.44
C ALA A 139 30.77 1.73 25.28
N ASN A 140 31.34 2.91 25.52
CA ASN A 140 31.53 3.95 24.51
C ASN A 140 32.96 4.50 24.51
N PRO A 141 33.92 3.81 23.87
CA PRO A 141 35.33 4.23 23.85
C PRO A 141 35.58 5.53 23.07
N LYS A 142 34.58 6.07 22.34
CA LYS A 142 34.70 7.39 21.70
C LYS A 142 34.82 8.50 22.75
N LEU A 143 34.24 8.33 23.93
CA LEU A 143 34.29 9.32 25.02
C LEU A 143 35.73 9.60 25.45
N ILE A 144 36.59 8.58 25.54
CA ILE A 144 38.01 8.79 25.88
C ILE A 144 38.68 9.67 24.84
N LYS A 145 38.44 9.40 23.54
CA LYS A 145 39.07 10.15 22.45
C LYS A 145 38.63 11.62 22.47
N GLU A 146 37.35 11.88 22.67
CA GLU A 146 36.81 13.23 22.79
C GLU A 146 37.43 13.98 23.98
N VAL A 147 37.51 13.32 25.14
CA VAL A 147 38.16 13.90 26.34
C VAL A 147 39.65 14.17 26.10
N GLU A 148 40.38 13.23 25.50
CA GLU A 148 41.80 13.41 25.15
C GLU A 148 42.01 14.58 24.17
N GLU A 149 41.13 14.75 23.19
CA GLU A 149 41.16 15.86 22.25
C GLU A 149 40.88 17.20 22.93
N SER A 150 39.88 17.27 23.82
CA SER A 150 39.59 18.48 24.60
C SER A 150 40.75 18.86 25.52
N ILE A 151 41.39 17.87 26.18
CA ILE A 151 42.59 18.10 27.01
C ILE A 151 43.74 18.64 26.15
N LYS A 152 43.98 18.06 24.97
CA LYS A 152 45.01 18.55 24.03
C LYS A 152 44.74 19.97 23.54
N LYS A 153 43.47 20.35 23.38
CA LYS A 153 43.04 21.71 23.01
C LYS A 153 43.06 22.70 24.18
N GLY A 154 43.25 22.22 25.42
CA GLY A 154 43.19 23.04 26.64
C GLY A 154 41.77 23.40 27.06
N GLU A 155 40.77 22.70 26.54
CA GLU A 155 39.35 22.89 26.87
C GLU A 155 39.01 22.05 28.10
N TRP A 156 38.97 22.71 29.27
CA TRP A 156 38.63 22.08 30.55
C TRP A 156 37.14 22.22 30.92
N SER A 157 36.38 23.01 30.15
CA SER A 157 34.95 23.21 30.36
C SER A 157 34.14 22.37 29.36
N VAL A 158 33.05 21.78 29.85
CA VAL A 158 32.12 21.00 29.02
C VAL A 158 30.99 21.92 28.53
N PRO A 159 30.85 22.12 27.21
CA PRO A 159 29.80 22.97 26.65
C PRO A 159 28.39 22.53 27.10
N GLY A 160 27.57 23.46 27.56
CA GLY A 160 26.18 23.20 27.97
C GLY A 160 26.00 22.45 29.30
N TYR A 161 27.08 22.03 29.98
CA TYR A 161 26.99 21.33 31.26
C TYR A 161 26.41 22.24 32.36
N LYS A 162 26.93 23.47 32.48
CA LYS A 162 26.52 24.43 33.50
C LYS A 162 25.04 24.85 33.40
N GLU A 163 24.48 24.89 32.18
CA GLU A 163 23.07 25.24 31.95
C GLU A 163 22.10 24.15 32.45
N LYS A 164 22.50 22.87 32.35
CA LYS A 164 21.64 21.73 32.72
C LYS A 164 21.87 21.25 34.15
N PHE A 165 23.10 21.26 34.62
CA PHE A 165 23.49 20.65 35.90
C PHE A 165 23.94 21.68 36.95
N GLY A 166 24.04 22.95 36.58
CA GLY A 166 24.52 24.01 37.47
C GLY A 166 26.02 23.94 37.72
N ASP A 167 26.48 24.82 38.60
CA ASP A 167 27.86 24.87 39.08
C ASP A 167 27.83 24.78 40.61
N ILE A 168 28.53 23.80 41.17
CA ILE A 168 28.59 23.57 42.61
C ILE A 168 29.83 24.23 43.25
N SER A 169 30.58 25.01 42.47
CA SER A 169 31.72 25.77 42.97
C SER A 169 31.25 26.82 43.98
N TYR A 170 31.94 26.89 45.13
CA TYR A 170 31.60 27.82 46.21
C TYR A 170 31.92 29.30 45.89
N PHE A 171 32.58 29.57 44.76
CA PHE A 171 33.09 30.89 44.35
C PHE A 171 32.70 31.20 42.91
#